data_AF-G5JA06-F1
#
_entry.id   AF-G5JA06-F1
#
_cell.length_a   1.000
_cell.length_b   1.000
_cell.length_c   1.000
_cell.angle_alpha   90.00
_cell.angle_beta   90.00
_cell.angle_gamma   90.00
#
_symmetry.space_group_name_H-M   'P 1'
#
loop_
_entity.id
_entity.type
_entity.pdbx_description
1 polymer ?
#
loop_
_entity_poly.entity_id
_entity_poly.type
_entity_poly.pdbx_seq_one_letter_code
_entity_poly.pdbx_strand_id
1 'polypeptide(L)'
;MFEVPSVLANCSDRIASLELVQPVMERLWPRLKAENPIYGQIKDDSITLTEEFDRLSGLEKKQLLEQLKLGYNNNWFDFLTPEEKTEVLKNPGLGAISPYRVHSYDGRLISVPYDGCTRLTLLTEKERFSYYYQTLQEGQTVVTVQMLRNTDQPSWRNVNVSIAQEKEEQIRLKFWQTIGYDRINEGWWIAWVPEQGHFEINVPVNYDKNRLQKYLPIASSEYKYVVMDNEGTQRKLK
;
A
#
# COMPACT_ATOMS: atom_id res chain seq x y z
N MET A 1 32.26 8.92 6.41
CA MET A 1 31.00 9.54 6.89
C MET A 1 30.97 10.90 6.24
N PHE A 2 30.21 11.14 5.18
CA PHE A 2 28.78 10.94 5.03
C PHE A 2 28.45 10.54 3.60
N GLU A 3 27.44 9.71 3.41
CA GLU A 3 26.68 9.70 2.16
C GLU A 3 25.33 9.04 2.43
N VAL A 4 24.31 9.89 2.55
CA VAL A 4 22.91 9.48 2.44
C VAL A 4 22.48 9.96 1.07
N PRO A 5 22.26 9.09 0.07
CA PRO A 5 21.53 9.48 -1.11
C PRO A 5 20.05 9.41 -0.75
N SER A 6 19.57 10.39 0.03
CA SER A 6 18.14 10.64 0.11
C SER A 6 17.74 11.20 -1.24
N VAL A 7 16.84 10.52 -1.94
CA VAL A 7 16.01 11.18 -2.94
C VAL A 7 15.21 12.23 -2.17
N LEU A 8 15.78 13.43 -2.00
CA LEU A 8 15.09 14.55 -1.39
C LEU A 8 14.02 14.96 -2.39
N ALA A 9 12.79 14.51 -2.15
CA ALA A 9 11.64 15.21 -2.68
C ALA A 9 11.70 16.69 -2.22
N ASN A 10 11.29 17.62 -3.09
CA ASN A 10 11.56 19.07 -3.01
C ASN A 10 10.86 19.83 -1.86
N CYS A 11 10.55 19.20 -0.73
CA CYS A 11 9.91 19.88 0.40
C CYS A 11 10.83 19.87 1.63
N SER A 12 10.73 20.93 2.44
CA SER A 12 11.62 21.19 3.58
C SER A 12 11.13 20.58 4.89
N ASP A 13 10.22 19.62 4.84
CA ASP A 13 9.52 19.07 6.01
C ASP A 13 9.87 17.60 6.21
N ARG A 14 9.33 16.99 7.26
CA ARG A 14 9.64 15.63 7.71
C ARG A 14 8.39 14.91 8.20
N ILE A 15 8.59 13.63 8.54
CA ILE A 15 7.59 12.83 9.26
C ILE A 15 7.46 13.37 10.69
N ALA A 16 6.24 13.63 11.11
CA ALA A 16 5.94 14.08 12.47
C ALA A 16 6.18 12.97 13.49
N SER A 17 6.54 13.35 14.71
CA SER A 17 6.59 12.38 15.82
C SER A 17 5.19 11.84 16.16
N LEU A 18 5.11 10.55 16.52
CA LEU A 18 3.84 9.92 16.92
C LEU A 18 3.23 10.61 18.14
N GLU A 19 4.04 11.00 19.12
CA GLU A 19 3.61 11.71 20.34
C GLU A 19 2.83 13.00 20.03
N LEU A 20 3.15 13.66 18.91
CA LEU A 20 2.49 14.89 18.48
C LEU A 20 1.16 14.63 17.79
N VAL A 21 1.10 13.60 16.93
CA VAL A 21 -0.05 13.32 16.06
C VAL A 21 -1.06 12.41 16.74
N GLN A 22 -0.63 11.53 17.63
CA GLN A 22 -1.47 10.53 18.29
C GLN A 22 -2.65 11.15 19.05
N PRO A 23 -2.46 12.17 19.92
CA PRO A 23 -3.58 12.76 20.64
C PRO A 23 -4.63 13.41 19.72
N VAL A 24 -4.17 13.99 18.61
CA VAL A 24 -5.04 14.61 17.60
C VAL A 24 -5.88 13.52 16.92
N MET A 25 -5.24 12.44 16.48
CA MET A 25 -5.91 11.35 15.79
C MET A 25 -6.88 10.60 16.71
N GLU A 26 -6.49 10.31 17.96
CA GLU A 26 -7.35 9.66 18.96
C GLU A 26 -8.61 10.47 19.25
N ARG A 27 -8.49 11.81 19.32
CA ARG A 27 -9.63 12.71 19.47
C ARG A 27 -10.59 12.66 18.27
N LEU A 28 -10.06 12.55 17.05
CA LEU A 28 -10.85 12.55 15.82
C LEU A 28 -11.44 11.18 15.50
N TRP A 29 -10.81 10.10 15.97
CA TRP A 29 -11.15 8.74 15.56
C TRP A 29 -12.62 8.35 15.76
N PRO A 30 -13.28 8.67 16.90
CA PRO A 30 -14.69 8.35 17.07
C PRO A 30 -15.58 9.02 16.01
N ARG A 31 -15.25 10.25 15.63
CA ARG A 31 -15.98 10.98 14.58
C ARG A 31 -15.75 10.36 13.21
N LEU A 32 -14.49 10.10 12.84
CA LEU A 32 -14.16 9.45 11.57
C LEU A 32 -14.90 8.12 11.42
N LYS A 33 -14.89 7.27 12.46
CA LYS A 33 -15.64 6.00 12.48
C LYS A 33 -17.15 6.16 12.34
N ALA A 34 -17.73 7.20 12.93
CA ALA A 34 -19.15 7.48 12.82
C ALA A 34 -19.54 7.96 11.41
N GLU A 35 -18.67 8.74 10.77
CA GLU A 35 -18.86 9.22 9.39
C GLU A 35 -18.65 8.09 8.37
N ASN A 36 -17.70 7.18 8.61
CA ASN A 36 -17.48 6.03 7.76
C ASN A 36 -17.02 4.76 8.53
N PRO A 37 -17.81 3.67 8.49
CA PRO A 37 -17.48 2.42 9.20
C PRO A 37 -16.32 1.64 8.57
N ILE A 38 -15.71 2.10 7.46
CA ILE A 38 -14.49 1.50 6.91
C ILE A 38 -13.26 1.70 7.80
N TYR A 39 -13.29 2.66 8.72
CA TYR A 39 -12.22 2.88 9.69
C TYR A 39 -12.39 1.92 10.87
N GLY A 40 -11.48 0.95 10.99
CA GLY A 40 -11.56 -0.12 11.99
C GLY A 40 -10.95 0.31 13.33
N GLN A 41 -9.63 0.22 13.42
CA GLN A 41 -8.89 0.41 14.67
C GLN A 41 -7.69 1.35 14.47
N ILE A 42 -7.37 2.13 15.50
CA ILE A 42 -6.04 2.70 15.70
C ILE A 42 -5.36 1.92 16.82
N LYS A 43 -4.11 1.56 16.60
CA LYS A 43 -3.23 0.99 17.61
C LYS A 43 -1.79 1.38 17.29
N ASP A 44 -1.08 1.92 18.28
CA ASP A 44 0.30 2.37 18.13
C ASP A 44 0.44 3.35 16.94
N ASP A 45 1.37 3.11 16.02
CA ASP A 45 1.56 3.89 14.79
C ASP A 45 0.71 3.41 13.61
N SER A 46 -0.34 2.60 13.87
CA SER A 46 -1.06 1.87 12.84
C SER A 46 -2.57 2.11 12.86
N ILE A 47 -3.12 2.35 11.68
CA ILE A 47 -4.54 2.38 11.36
C ILE A 47 -4.88 1.09 10.60
N THR A 48 -5.88 0.36 11.06
CA THR A 48 -6.43 -0.82 10.37
C THR A 48 -7.82 -0.51 9.85
N LEU A 49 -8.03 -0.68 8.55
CA LEU A 49 -9.31 -0.55 7.87
C LEU A 49 -10.13 -1.85 8.01
N THR A 50 -11.44 -1.77 7.82
CA THR A 50 -12.32 -2.94 7.81
C THR A 50 -12.34 -3.63 6.45
N GLU A 51 -12.91 -4.85 6.38
CA GLU A 51 -13.03 -5.61 5.14
C GLU A 51 -13.84 -4.91 4.04
N GLU A 52 -14.70 -3.95 4.41
CA GLU A 52 -15.51 -3.19 3.45
C GLU A 52 -14.65 -2.31 2.54
N PHE A 53 -13.47 -1.88 3.01
CA PHE A 53 -12.54 -1.08 2.21
C PHE A 53 -12.12 -1.81 0.93
N ASP A 54 -11.93 -3.13 0.99
CA ASP A 54 -11.48 -3.91 -0.17
C ASP A 54 -12.51 -3.94 -1.31
N ARG A 55 -13.79 -3.75 -0.98
CA ARG A 55 -14.92 -3.77 -1.94
C ARG A 55 -15.08 -2.46 -2.70
N LEU A 56 -14.43 -1.39 -2.24
CA LEU A 56 -14.51 -0.07 -2.85
C LEU A 56 -13.76 0.01 -4.18
N SER A 57 -14.17 0.95 -5.02
CA SER A 57 -13.39 1.36 -6.18
C SER A 57 -12.11 2.09 -5.77
N GLY A 58 -11.14 2.13 -6.68
CA GLY A 58 -9.88 2.86 -6.48
C GLY A 58 -10.06 4.34 -6.14
N LEU A 59 -11.05 4.99 -6.76
CA LEU A 59 -11.37 6.39 -6.47
C LEU A 59 -11.93 6.56 -5.05
N GLU A 60 -12.89 5.72 -4.65
CA GLU A 60 -13.46 5.75 -3.30
C GLU A 60 -12.39 5.46 -2.23
N LYS A 61 -11.50 4.49 -2.49
CA LYS A 61 -10.36 4.20 -1.61
C LYS A 61 -9.49 5.44 -1.39
N LYS A 62 -9.12 6.14 -2.46
CA LYS A 62 -8.30 7.36 -2.38
C LYS A 62 -9.01 8.48 -1.61
N GLN A 63 -10.28 8.74 -1.91
CA GLN A 63 -11.07 9.76 -1.23
C GLN A 63 -11.18 9.53 0.28
N LEU A 64 -11.34 8.27 0.71
CA LEU A 64 -11.39 7.94 2.13
C LEU A 64 -10.03 8.06 2.80
N LEU A 65 -8.96 7.63 2.14
CA LEU A 65 -7.60 7.84 2.66
C LEU A 65 -7.26 9.32 2.81
N GLU A 66 -7.78 10.20 1.95
CA GLU A 66 -7.60 11.66 2.07
C GLU A 66 -8.29 12.25 3.31
N GLN A 67 -9.41 11.69 3.78
CA GLN A 67 -10.08 12.18 4.99
C GLN A 67 -9.21 12.02 6.26
N LEU A 68 -8.29 11.07 6.25
CA LEU A 68 -7.35 10.85 7.35
C LEU A 68 -6.27 11.95 7.46
N LYS A 69 -6.16 12.83 6.45
CA LYS A 69 -5.18 13.93 6.37
C LYS A 69 -3.75 13.51 6.75
N LEU A 70 -3.25 12.46 6.09
CA LEU A 70 -1.96 11.87 6.43
C LEU A 70 -0.79 12.39 5.60
N GLY A 71 -1.04 13.15 4.53
CA GLY A 71 -0.05 13.58 3.54
C GLY A 71 0.46 15.00 3.76
N TYR A 72 1.39 15.47 2.92
CA TYR A 72 2.07 16.75 3.12
C TYR A 72 1.11 17.95 2.96
N ASN A 73 0.38 17.97 1.84
CA ASN A 73 -0.55 19.05 1.48
C ASN A 73 -1.94 18.92 2.15
N ASN A 74 -2.23 17.77 2.74
CA ASN A 74 -3.47 17.50 3.45
C ASN A 74 -3.09 16.74 4.72
N ASN A 75 -2.73 17.50 5.75
CA ASN A 75 -2.05 17.01 6.93
C ASN A 75 -2.87 17.21 8.22
N TRP A 76 -2.42 16.54 9.27
CA TRP A 76 -3.04 16.52 10.58
C TRP A 76 -3.04 17.90 11.28
N PHE A 77 -2.18 18.84 10.85
CA PHE A 77 -2.12 20.20 11.41
C PHE A 77 -3.41 20.98 11.20
N ASP A 78 -4.19 20.64 10.16
CA ASP A 78 -5.51 21.21 9.90
C ASP A 78 -6.53 20.94 11.00
N PHE A 79 -6.31 19.90 11.82
CA PHE A 79 -7.23 19.52 12.90
C PHE A 79 -6.93 20.18 14.24
N LEU A 80 -5.88 21.01 14.30
CA LEU A 80 -5.48 21.71 15.51
C LEU A 80 -6.27 23.00 15.71
N THR A 81 -6.58 23.34 16.97
CA THR A 81 -7.05 24.68 17.33
C THR A 81 -5.93 25.72 17.14
N PRO A 82 -6.23 27.03 17.07
CA PRO A 82 -5.21 28.07 16.99
C PRO A 82 -4.16 28.01 18.12
N GLU A 83 -4.60 27.67 19.33
CA GLU A 83 -3.73 27.52 20.51
C GLU A 83 -2.81 26.31 20.37
N GLU A 84 -3.37 25.16 19.95
CA GLU A 84 -2.60 23.94 19.69
C GLU A 84 -1.55 24.16 18.59
N LYS A 85 -1.91 24.87 17.51
CA LYS A 85 -0.94 25.23 16.46
C LYS A 85 0.23 26.02 17.02
N THR A 86 -0.03 27.02 17.85
CA THR A 86 1.01 27.85 18.47
C THR A 86 1.97 27.01 19.32
N GLU A 87 1.44 26.04 20.06
CA GLU A 87 2.26 25.18 20.92
C GLU A 87 3.07 24.16 20.12
N VAL A 88 2.45 23.50 19.15
CA VAL A 88 3.11 22.51 18.31
C VAL A 88 4.22 23.13 17.46
N LEU A 89 4.09 24.39 17.03
CA LEU A 89 5.14 25.10 16.30
C LEU A 89 6.47 25.22 17.07
N LYS A 90 6.46 25.05 18.39
CA LYS A 90 7.67 25.05 19.22
C LYS A 90 8.35 23.68 19.29
N ASN A 91 7.70 22.62 18.82
CA ASN A 91 8.13 21.25 19.03
C ASN A 91 9.18 20.80 17.98
N PRO A 92 10.35 20.29 18.40
CA PRO A 92 11.38 19.79 17.49
C PRO A 92 11.03 18.46 16.81
N GLY A 93 9.86 17.88 17.07
CA GLY A 93 9.25 16.75 16.35
C GLY A 93 8.10 17.16 15.42
N LEU A 94 7.91 18.48 15.19
CA LEU A 94 6.97 19.00 14.21
C LEU A 94 7.31 18.46 12.81
N GLY A 95 6.33 17.84 12.17
CA GLY A 95 6.41 17.41 10.77
C GLY A 95 5.02 17.46 10.12
N ALA A 96 4.95 17.74 8.82
CA ALA A 96 3.67 17.73 8.10
C ALA A 96 3.16 16.31 7.82
N ILE A 97 4.03 15.35 7.52
CA ILE A 97 3.59 13.99 7.20
C ILE A 97 3.20 13.25 8.48
N SER A 98 2.00 12.67 8.50
CA SER A 98 1.55 11.82 9.61
C SER A 98 2.37 10.52 9.67
N PRO A 99 2.83 10.08 10.87
CA PRO A 99 3.62 8.87 11.01
C PRO A 99 2.78 7.59 10.86
N TYR A 100 1.45 7.69 10.89
CA TYR A 100 0.57 6.53 10.84
C TYR A 100 0.75 5.72 9.56
N ARG A 101 0.87 4.40 9.70
CA ARG A 101 0.72 3.42 8.61
C ARG A 101 -0.73 2.96 8.52
N VAL A 102 -1.25 2.78 7.31
CA VAL A 102 -2.62 2.29 7.09
C VAL A 102 -2.54 0.88 6.51
N HIS A 103 -3.27 -0.05 7.10
CA HIS A 103 -3.35 -1.44 6.70
C HIS A 103 -4.81 -1.82 6.39
N SER A 104 -5.00 -2.74 5.46
CA SER A 104 -6.30 -3.42 5.27
C SER A 104 -6.58 -4.37 6.43
N TYR A 105 -7.82 -4.87 6.46
CA TYR A 105 -8.27 -5.81 7.50
C TYR A 105 -7.41 -7.08 7.61
N ASP A 106 -6.89 -7.57 6.48
CA ASP A 106 -6.01 -8.74 6.40
C ASP A 106 -4.52 -8.42 6.62
N GLY A 107 -4.19 -7.15 6.89
CA GLY A 107 -2.83 -6.70 7.20
C GLY A 107 -1.99 -6.24 6.01
N ARG A 108 -2.51 -6.19 4.77
CA ARG A 108 -1.76 -5.60 3.65
C ARG A 108 -1.54 -4.11 3.88
N LEU A 109 -0.34 -3.62 3.58
CA LEU A 109 -0.02 -2.20 3.68
C LEU A 109 -0.74 -1.40 2.58
N ILE A 110 -1.56 -0.42 2.97
CA ILE A 110 -2.39 0.40 2.07
C ILE A 110 -1.81 1.80 1.90
N SER A 111 -1.26 2.40 2.96
CA SER A 111 -0.64 3.72 2.87
C SER A 111 0.42 3.92 3.94
N VAL A 112 1.53 4.54 3.56
CA VAL A 112 2.72 4.64 4.41
C VAL A 112 3.45 5.96 4.14
N PRO A 113 3.99 6.63 5.18
CA PRO A 113 4.93 7.72 4.95
C PRO A 113 6.20 7.15 4.29
N TYR A 114 6.69 7.78 3.24
CA TYR A 114 7.93 7.38 2.57
C TYR A 114 9.07 8.29 2.98
N ASP A 115 8.85 9.60 2.93
CA ASP A 115 9.81 10.62 3.35
C ASP A 115 9.09 11.86 3.88
N GLY A 116 9.83 12.97 4.01
CA GLY A 116 9.30 14.26 4.46
C GLY A 116 8.28 14.92 3.53
N CYS A 117 8.08 14.38 2.32
CA CYS A 117 7.25 14.99 1.28
C CYS A 117 6.18 14.07 0.70
N THR A 118 6.45 12.78 0.72
CA THR A 118 5.68 11.79 -0.02
C THR A 118 5.07 10.80 0.94
N ARG A 119 3.77 10.61 0.73
CA ARG A 119 3.01 9.52 1.30
C ARG A 119 2.61 8.62 0.16
N LEU A 120 2.94 7.35 0.28
CA LEU A 120 2.59 6.36 -0.73
C LEU A 120 1.23 5.75 -0.42
N THR A 121 0.49 5.46 -1.49
CA THR A 121 -0.76 4.70 -1.46
C THR A 121 -0.55 3.47 -2.32
N LEU A 122 -0.74 2.29 -1.74
CA LEU A 122 -0.32 1.00 -2.26
C LEU A 122 -1.54 0.08 -2.41
N LEU A 123 -2.42 0.39 -3.36
CA LEU A 123 -3.70 -0.33 -3.51
C LEU A 123 -3.55 -1.67 -4.23
N THR A 124 -2.44 -1.87 -4.93
CA THR A 124 -2.12 -3.08 -5.68
C THR A 124 -0.93 -3.83 -5.11
N GLU A 125 -0.84 -5.12 -5.41
CA GLU A 125 0.29 -5.96 -5.05
C GLU A 125 1.55 -5.54 -5.79
N LYS A 126 1.44 -5.04 -7.04
CA LYS A 126 2.57 -4.43 -7.75
C LYS A 126 3.14 -3.24 -6.98
N GLU A 127 2.31 -2.33 -6.50
CA GLU A 127 2.75 -1.16 -5.74
C GLU A 127 3.41 -1.59 -4.43
N ARG A 128 2.77 -2.49 -3.67
CA ARG A 128 3.34 -3.03 -2.42
C ARG A 128 4.68 -3.72 -2.67
N PHE A 129 4.76 -4.60 -3.66
CA PHE A 129 5.99 -5.28 -4.05
C PHE A 129 7.10 -4.28 -4.39
N SER A 130 6.78 -3.24 -5.18
CA SER A 130 7.74 -2.21 -5.57
C SER A 130 8.24 -1.41 -4.38
N TYR A 131 7.33 -1.02 -3.48
CA TYR A 131 7.66 -0.32 -2.25
C TYR A 131 8.55 -1.18 -1.33
N TYR A 132 8.22 -2.45 -1.14
CA TYR A 132 9.03 -3.35 -0.31
C TYR A 132 10.43 -3.54 -0.88
N TYR A 133 10.55 -3.67 -2.21
CA TYR A 133 11.84 -3.79 -2.87
C TYR A 133 12.72 -2.57 -2.65
N GLN A 134 12.17 -1.37 -2.84
CA GLN A 134 12.89 -0.12 -2.62
C GLN A 134 13.30 0.05 -1.16
N THR A 135 12.36 -0.12 -0.23
CA THR A 135 12.60 0.12 1.21
C THR A 135 13.60 -0.87 1.80
N LEU A 136 13.54 -2.15 1.43
CA LEU A 136 14.52 -3.13 1.92
C LEU A 136 15.91 -2.87 1.33
N GLN A 137 16.03 -2.37 0.10
CA GLN A 137 17.33 -2.06 -0.50
C GLN A 137 18.07 -0.93 0.22
N GLU A 138 17.33 0.02 0.82
CA GLU A 138 17.92 1.10 1.62
C GLU A 138 18.47 0.59 2.97
N GLY A 139 17.88 -0.47 3.53
CA GLY A 139 18.22 -1.01 4.85
C GLY A 139 19.10 -2.28 4.85
N GLN A 140 19.21 -2.99 3.73
CA GLN A 140 19.90 -4.28 3.64
C GLN A 140 20.82 -4.37 2.42
N THR A 141 21.97 -5.03 2.57
CA THR A 141 23.00 -5.13 1.52
C THR A 141 22.63 -6.07 0.37
N VAL A 142 21.69 -7.01 0.57
CA VAL A 142 21.21 -7.92 -0.49
C VAL A 142 19.73 -8.24 -0.29
N VAL A 143 18.85 -7.57 -1.04
CA VAL A 143 17.43 -7.93 -1.14
C VAL A 143 17.21 -8.74 -2.40
N THR A 144 16.67 -9.95 -2.27
CA THR A 144 16.25 -10.73 -3.43
C THR A 144 14.77 -10.54 -3.70
N VAL A 145 14.39 -10.57 -4.97
CA VAL A 145 12.98 -10.58 -5.41
C VAL A 145 12.20 -11.70 -4.71
N GLN A 146 12.85 -12.82 -4.38
CA GLN A 146 12.23 -13.96 -3.72
C GLN A 146 11.79 -13.65 -2.28
N MET A 147 12.55 -12.82 -1.56
CA MET A 147 12.19 -12.42 -0.20
C MET A 147 10.82 -11.73 -0.16
N LEU A 148 10.53 -10.97 -1.22
CA LEU A 148 9.31 -10.20 -1.39
C LEU A 148 8.14 -10.99 -1.97
N ARG A 149 8.23 -12.31 -2.11
CA ARG A 149 7.13 -13.10 -2.67
C ARG A 149 6.52 -14.08 -1.68
N ASN A 150 7.27 -14.45 -0.64
CA ASN A 150 6.79 -15.47 0.29
C ASN A 150 7.56 -15.58 1.63
N THR A 151 8.27 -14.55 2.11
CA THR A 151 9.21 -14.74 3.25
C THR A 151 8.97 -13.88 4.50
N ASP A 152 7.74 -13.45 4.79
CA ASP A 152 7.42 -12.53 5.92
C ASP A 152 8.32 -11.27 5.94
N GLN A 153 8.86 -10.90 4.77
CA GLN A 153 9.69 -9.73 4.58
C GLN A 153 8.98 -8.73 3.65
N PRO A 154 8.97 -7.45 4.02
CA PRO A 154 9.36 -6.88 5.33
C PRO A 154 8.49 -7.41 6.49
N SER A 155 8.96 -7.28 7.75
CA SER A 155 8.35 -7.90 8.95
C SER A 155 6.89 -7.54 9.23
N TRP A 156 6.37 -6.50 8.59
CA TRP A 156 4.96 -6.10 8.65
C TRP A 156 4.09 -6.79 7.60
N ARG A 157 4.66 -7.65 6.75
CA ARG A 157 3.93 -8.47 5.80
C ARG A 157 3.55 -9.79 6.45
N ASN A 158 2.27 -10.13 6.43
CA ASN A 158 1.77 -11.38 7.01
C ASN A 158 1.71 -12.47 5.94
N VAL A 159 2.54 -13.51 6.05
CA VAL A 159 2.39 -14.72 5.22
C VAL A 159 1.45 -15.71 5.91
N ASN A 160 0.15 -15.53 5.67
CA ASN A 160 -0.88 -16.46 6.16
C ASN A 160 -0.99 -17.72 5.28
N VAL A 161 -0.73 -17.57 3.98
CA VAL A 161 -0.79 -18.65 2.99
C VAL A 161 0.49 -18.62 2.16
N SER A 162 1.36 -19.60 2.40
CA SER A 162 2.61 -19.77 1.67
C SER A 162 2.40 -20.48 0.32
N ILE A 163 3.19 -20.13 -0.68
CA ILE A 163 3.29 -20.86 -1.95
C ILE A 163 4.71 -21.39 -2.20
N ALA A 164 4.85 -22.59 -2.77
CA ALA A 164 6.16 -23.08 -3.18
C ALA A 164 6.78 -22.16 -4.23
N GLN A 165 8.06 -21.78 -4.08
CA GLN A 165 8.76 -20.86 -4.97
C GLN A 165 8.67 -21.30 -6.44
N GLU A 166 8.96 -22.57 -6.71
CA GLU A 166 8.91 -23.14 -8.06
C GLU A 166 7.52 -23.00 -8.69
N LYS A 167 6.46 -23.12 -7.87
CA LYS A 167 5.08 -23.02 -8.32
C LYS A 167 4.69 -21.57 -8.61
N GLU A 168 5.07 -20.61 -7.76
CA GLU A 168 4.90 -19.18 -8.01
C GLU A 168 5.56 -18.78 -9.33
N GLU A 169 6.82 -19.21 -9.50
CA GLU A 169 7.60 -18.90 -10.68
C GLU A 169 6.99 -19.50 -11.95
N GLN A 170 6.55 -20.76 -11.92
CA GLN A 170 5.87 -21.40 -13.05
C GLN A 170 4.61 -20.64 -13.47
N ILE A 171 3.79 -20.20 -12.52
CA ILE A 171 2.56 -19.45 -12.79
C ILE A 171 2.87 -18.10 -13.43
N ARG A 172 3.84 -17.36 -12.87
CA ARG A 172 4.28 -16.08 -13.41
C ARG A 172 4.91 -16.21 -14.80
N LEU A 173 5.73 -17.23 -15.03
CA LEU A 173 6.31 -17.50 -16.36
C LEU A 173 5.21 -17.78 -17.39
N LYS A 174 4.23 -18.62 -17.04
CA LYS A 174 3.09 -18.93 -17.91
C LYS A 174 2.26 -17.69 -18.24
N PHE A 175 2.04 -16.82 -17.25
CA PHE A 175 1.39 -15.53 -17.46
C PHE A 175 2.16 -14.68 -18.47
N TRP A 176 3.46 -14.47 -18.28
CA TRP A 176 4.25 -13.63 -19.19
C TRP A 176 4.41 -14.22 -20.59
N GLN A 177 4.47 -15.54 -20.74
CA GLN A 177 4.43 -16.22 -22.04
C GLN A 177 3.11 -15.96 -22.78
N THR A 178 2.01 -15.74 -22.06
CA THR A 178 0.68 -15.53 -22.64
C THR A 178 0.39 -14.05 -22.91
N ILE A 179 0.75 -13.18 -21.98
CA ILE A 179 0.43 -11.74 -22.03
C ILE A 179 1.46 -10.96 -22.85
N GLY A 180 2.74 -11.37 -22.79
CA GLY A 180 3.89 -10.66 -23.34
C GLY A 180 4.60 -9.81 -22.29
N TYR A 181 5.91 -10.02 -22.10
CA TYR A 181 6.70 -9.27 -21.11
C TYR A 181 6.88 -7.79 -21.48
N ASP A 182 6.76 -7.43 -22.75
CA ASP A 182 6.72 -6.04 -23.25
C ASP A 182 5.65 -5.19 -22.55
N ARG A 183 4.59 -5.84 -22.02
CA ARG A 183 3.44 -5.20 -21.38
C ARG A 183 3.68 -4.81 -19.92
N ILE A 184 4.82 -5.15 -19.33
CA ILE A 184 5.16 -4.74 -17.96
C ILE A 184 5.09 -3.22 -17.78
N ASN A 185 5.55 -2.47 -18.80
CA ASN A 185 5.55 -1.00 -18.83
C ASN A 185 4.15 -0.41 -19.09
N GLU A 186 3.23 -1.20 -19.61
CA GLU A 186 1.81 -0.83 -19.75
C GLU A 186 1.03 -1.09 -18.44
N GLY A 187 1.72 -1.54 -17.39
CA GLY A 187 1.11 -1.75 -16.09
C GLY A 187 0.53 -3.14 -15.88
N TRP A 188 0.81 -4.11 -16.75
CA TRP A 188 0.50 -5.51 -16.46
C TRP A 188 1.44 -6.06 -15.40
N TRP A 189 0.93 -6.92 -14.52
CA TRP A 189 1.71 -7.61 -13.49
C TRP A 189 0.94 -8.82 -12.96
N ILE A 190 1.67 -9.76 -12.35
CA ILE A 190 1.10 -10.86 -11.57
C ILE A 190 1.98 -11.15 -10.37
N ALA A 191 1.38 -11.32 -9.20
CA ALA A 191 2.07 -11.71 -7.98
C ALA A 191 1.16 -12.49 -7.03
N TRP A 192 1.78 -13.27 -6.14
CA TRP A 192 1.11 -13.94 -5.04
C TRP A 192 0.80 -12.95 -3.92
N VAL A 193 -0.44 -13.01 -3.39
CA VAL A 193 -0.89 -12.27 -2.21
C VAL A 193 -0.96 -13.24 -1.04
N PRO A 194 0.09 -13.30 -0.20
CA PRO A 194 0.21 -14.30 0.85
C PRO A 194 -0.72 -14.06 2.05
N GLU A 195 -1.29 -12.87 2.19
CA GLU A 195 -2.23 -12.53 3.27
C GLU A 195 -3.57 -13.28 3.10
N GLN A 196 -3.98 -13.54 1.85
CA GLN A 196 -5.27 -14.17 1.52
C GLN A 196 -5.15 -15.45 0.68
N GLY A 197 -3.99 -15.75 0.12
CA GLY A 197 -3.79 -16.96 -0.69
C GLY A 197 -4.39 -16.90 -2.10
N HIS A 198 -4.01 -15.90 -2.89
CA HIS A 198 -4.41 -15.80 -4.30
C HIS A 198 -3.35 -15.13 -5.17
N PHE A 199 -3.45 -15.26 -6.49
CA PHE A 199 -2.70 -14.42 -7.42
C PHE A 199 -3.48 -13.15 -7.74
N GLU A 200 -2.87 -12.00 -7.49
CA GLU A 200 -3.36 -10.72 -7.98
C GLU A 200 -2.75 -10.45 -9.36
N ILE A 201 -3.61 -10.18 -10.34
CA ILE A 201 -3.21 -9.75 -11.68
C ILE A 201 -3.51 -8.26 -11.80
N ASN A 202 -2.47 -7.44 -11.90
CA ASN A 202 -2.63 -6.01 -12.15
C ASN A 202 -2.75 -5.74 -13.64
N VAL A 203 -3.68 -4.86 -14.00
CA VAL A 203 -3.97 -4.47 -15.39
C VAL A 203 -4.17 -2.95 -15.51
N PRO A 204 -3.83 -2.34 -16.65
CA PRO A 204 -4.24 -0.95 -16.90
C PRO A 204 -5.77 -0.81 -16.89
N VAL A 205 -6.28 0.37 -16.53
CA VAL A 205 -7.74 0.63 -16.38
C VAL A 205 -8.54 0.23 -17.62
N ASN A 206 -7.99 0.50 -18.80
CA ASN A 206 -8.60 0.21 -20.11
C ASN A 206 -7.91 -0.97 -20.83
N TYR A 207 -7.53 -2.00 -20.08
CA TYR A 207 -6.82 -3.16 -20.64
C TYR A 207 -7.65 -3.95 -21.67
N ASP A 208 -6.95 -4.57 -22.62
CA ASP A 208 -7.55 -5.53 -23.54
C ASP A 208 -7.93 -6.83 -22.83
N LYS A 209 -9.22 -7.00 -22.55
CA LYS A 209 -9.77 -8.19 -21.88
C LYS A 209 -9.48 -9.50 -22.62
N ASN A 210 -9.31 -9.47 -23.94
CA ASN A 210 -9.04 -10.66 -24.73
C ASN A 210 -7.73 -11.34 -24.29
N ARG A 211 -6.75 -10.57 -23.78
CA ARG A 211 -5.50 -11.12 -23.27
C ARG A 211 -5.72 -11.97 -22.02
N LEU A 212 -6.52 -11.50 -21.06
CA LEU A 212 -6.87 -12.30 -19.89
C LEU A 212 -7.76 -13.48 -20.25
N GLN A 213 -8.67 -13.32 -21.21
CA GLN A 213 -9.49 -14.45 -21.71
C GLN A 213 -8.63 -15.58 -22.32
N LYS A 214 -7.43 -15.29 -22.83
CA LYS A 214 -6.47 -16.33 -23.26
C LYS A 214 -5.73 -16.99 -22.11
N TYR A 215 -5.34 -16.21 -21.09
CA TYR A 215 -4.55 -16.71 -19.96
C TYR A 215 -5.38 -17.51 -18.94
N LEU A 216 -6.53 -17.00 -18.53
CA LEU A 216 -7.30 -17.58 -17.43
C LEU A 216 -7.72 -19.05 -17.65
N PRO A 217 -8.13 -19.48 -18.86
CA PRO A 217 -8.46 -20.89 -19.10
C PRO A 217 -7.28 -21.85 -18.96
N ILE A 218 -6.06 -21.36 -19.13
CA ILE A 218 -4.83 -22.15 -18.99
C ILE A 218 -4.14 -21.92 -17.64
N ALA A 219 -4.58 -20.95 -16.85
CA ALA A 219 -4.04 -20.71 -15.52
C ALA A 219 -4.33 -21.92 -14.60
N SER A 220 -3.45 -22.17 -13.63
CA SER A 220 -3.63 -23.31 -12.71
C SER A 220 -4.92 -23.14 -11.90
N SER A 221 -5.87 -24.08 -12.02
CA SER A 221 -7.14 -24.05 -11.29
C SER A 221 -7.00 -24.28 -9.78
N GLU A 222 -5.80 -24.68 -9.34
CA GLU A 222 -5.43 -24.83 -7.93
C GLU A 222 -5.50 -23.50 -7.15
N TYR A 223 -5.34 -22.36 -7.83
CA TYR A 223 -5.31 -21.05 -7.19
C TYR A 223 -6.41 -20.14 -7.69
N LYS A 224 -6.84 -19.24 -6.80
CA LYS A 224 -7.71 -18.12 -7.14
C LYS A 224 -6.90 -17.02 -7.84
N TYR A 225 -7.51 -16.37 -8.84
CA TYR A 225 -6.96 -15.19 -9.49
C TYR A 225 -7.91 -14.00 -9.28
N VAL A 226 -7.37 -12.90 -8.79
CA VAL A 226 -8.08 -11.63 -8.61
C VAL A 226 -7.51 -10.63 -9.59
N VAL A 227 -8.35 -10.07 -10.45
CA VAL A 227 -7.93 -9.00 -11.37
C VAL A 227 -8.17 -7.67 -10.70
N MET A 228 -7.10 -6.90 -10.54
CA MET A 228 -7.11 -5.56 -9.98
C MET A 228 -6.62 -4.60 -11.05
N ASP A 229 -7.30 -3.48 -11.29
CA ASP A 229 -6.68 -2.47 -12.13
C ASP A 229 -5.58 -1.70 -11.37
N ASN A 230 -4.81 -0.91 -12.10
CA ASN A 230 -3.75 -0.06 -11.54
C ASN A 230 -4.28 1.12 -10.70
N GLU A 231 -5.60 1.26 -10.55
CA GLU A 231 -6.20 2.20 -9.61
C GLU A 231 -6.62 1.52 -8.30
N GLY A 232 -6.47 0.19 -8.18
CA GLY A 232 -6.89 -0.57 -6.99
C GLY A 232 -8.36 -0.98 -6.99
N THR A 233 -9.02 -0.99 -8.16
CA THR A 233 -10.39 -1.49 -8.34
C THR A 233 -10.37 -2.94 -8.80
N GLN A 234 -11.07 -3.81 -8.08
CA GLN A 234 -11.24 -5.19 -8.53
C GLN A 234 -12.11 -5.25 -9.80
N ARG A 235 -11.59 -5.84 -10.86
CA ARG A 235 -12.27 -5.98 -12.15
C ARG A 235 -12.90 -7.35 -12.28
N LYS A 236 -14.19 -7.38 -12.62
CA LYS A 236 -14.90 -8.61 -12.99
C LYS A 236 -14.62 -8.92 -14.45
N LEU A 237 -14.17 -10.13 -14.71
CA LEU A 237 -14.08 -10.69 -16.05
C LEU A 237 -15.49 -11.11 -16.46
N LYS A 238 -16.19 -10.22 -17.17
CA LYS A 238 -17.41 -10.56 -17.90
C LYS A 238 -17.02 -10.93 -19.32
#